data_AF-W4G6N6-F1
#
_entry.id   AF-W4G6N6-F1
#
_cell.length_a   1.000
_cell.length_b   1.000
_cell.length_c   1.000
_cell.angle_alpha   90.00
_cell.angle_beta   90.00
_cell.angle_gamma   90.00
#
_symmetry.space_group_name_H-M   'P 1'
#
loop_
_entity.id
_entity.type
_entity.pdbx_description
1 polymer ?
#
loop_
_entity_poly.entity_id
_entity_poly.type
_entity_poly.pdbx_seq_one_letter_code
_entity_poly.pdbx_strand_id
1 'polypeptide(L)'
;MGVQSMPTLLRAMQTRRPPLCVDNACDQRLVLDAEATTAGLHLRNVARCDIECVGRRVAQITMENCEDVRVVFVSVVAAVDVMRCCRVQLTYTGTCGTITIDGSSHIAVHIPAATVHSTWVVCTRVSHLSVLTHNHEHNDKGDVSSPSAVCSHRLESTPDTLELESVDEGSTITWQDSAFICTRVQRQTLFAL
;
A
#
# COMPACT_ATOMS: atom_id res chain seq x y z
N MET A 1 -31.35 -3.09 -43.94
CA MET A 1 -31.16 -3.56 -42.56
C MET A 1 -29.87 -2.96 -42.04
N GLY A 2 -29.96 -1.85 -41.29
CA GLY A 2 -28.79 -1.12 -40.81
C GLY A 2 -28.31 -1.68 -39.48
N VAL A 3 -27.13 -2.32 -39.47
CA VAL A 3 -26.43 -2.64 -38.23
C VAL A 3 -25.81 -1.32 -37.74
N GLN A 4 -26.45 -0.68 -36.77
CA GLN A 4 -25.84 0.48 -36.11
C GLN A 4 -24.60 -0.01 -35.35
N SER A 5 -23.42 0.28 -35.92
CA SER A 5 -22.13 0.11 -35.26
C SER A 5 -22.14 0.92 -33.97
N MET A 6 -22.16 0.23 -32.84
CA MET A 6 -22.08 0.87 -31.53
C MET A 6 -20.69 1.52 -31.38
N PRO A 7 -20.59 2.80 -30.98
CA PRO A 7 -19.30 3.48 -30.87
C PRO A 7 -18.33 2.73 -29.95
N THR A 8 -17.09 2.55 -30.40
CA THR A 8 -16.05 1.76 -29.70
C THR A 8 -15.81 2.24 -28.26
N LEU A 9 -16.03 3.52 -27.98
CA LEU A 9 -15.97 4.13 -26.65
C LEU A 9 -17.08 3.63 -25.71
N LEU A 10 -18.32 3.55 -26.18
CA LEU A 10 -19.45 3.02 -25.40
C LEU A 10 -19.24 1.54 -25.07
N ARG A 11 -18.71 0.78 -26.04
CA ARG A 11 -18.35 -0.63 -25.83
C ARG A 11 -17.20 -0.79 -24.82
N ALA A 12 -16.17 0.06 -24.90
CA ALA A 12 -15.04 0.06 -23.97
C ALA A 12 -15.42 0.49 -22.54
N MET A 13 -16.37 1.44 -22.40
CA MET A 13 -16.90 1.86 -21.10
C MET A 13 -17.77 0.77 -20.44
N GLN A 14 -18.51 -0.01 -21.23
CA GLN A 14 -19.33 -1.12 -20.74
C GLN A 14 -18.51 -2.37 -20.34
N THR A 15 -17.26 -2.48 -20.79
CA THR A 15 -16.39 -3.64 -20.51
C THR A 15 -15.52 -3.52 -19.26
N ARG A 16 -15.57 -2.40 -18.53
CA ARG A 16 -14.81 -2.29 -17.27
C ARG A 16 -15.46 -3.18 -16.22
N ARG A 17 -14.78 -4.28 -15.85
CA ARG A 17 -15.17 -5.08 -14.70
C ARG A 17 -15.21 -4.16 -13.47
N PRO A 18 -16.25 -4.26 -12.61
CA PRO A 18 -16.24 -3.55 -11.35
C PRO A 18 -15.10 -4.08 -10.46
N PRO A 19 -14.61 -3.28 -9.49
CA PRO A 19 -13.70 -3.79 -8.48
C PRO A 19 -14.37 -4.91 -7.68
N LEU A 20 -13.56 -5.84 -7.18
CA LEU A 20 -14.02 -6.86 -6.24
C LEU A 20 -14.35 -6.19 -4.91
N CYS A 21 -15.56 -6.42 -4.39
CA CYS A 21 -15.98 -5.92 -3.08
C CYS A 21 -15.98 -7.06 -2.06
N VAL A 22 -15.34 -6.83 -0.91
CA VAL A 22 -15.43 -7.68 0.28
C VAL A 22 -16.05 -6.83 1.38
N ASP A 23 -17.31 -7.13 1.70
CA ASP A 23 -18.11 -6.35 2.63
C ASP A 23 -18.47 -7.18 3.87
N ASN A 24 -18.29 -6.61 5.07
CA ASN A 24 -18.67 -7.20 6.34
C ASN A 24 -18.03 -8.57 6.65
N ALA A 25 -16.90 -8.89 6.02
CA ALA A 25 -16.15 -10.11 6.31
C ALA A 25 -15.51 -10.01 7.69
N CYS A 26 -15.55 -11.09 8.46
CA CYS A 26 -15.00 -11.11 9.81
C CYS A 26 -14.41 -12.47 10.16
N ASP A 27 -13.27 -12.48 10.87
CA ASP A 27 -12.58 -13.70 11.32
C ASP A 27 -12.21 -14.65 10.18
N GLN A 28 -11.70 -14.10 9.07
CA GLN A 28 -11.44 -14.86 7.84
C GLN A 28 -10.05 -14.65 7.29
N ARG A 29 -9.52 -15.71 6.67
CA ARG A 29 -8.39 -15.61 5.75
C ARG A 29 -8.90 -15.72 4.32
N LEU A 30 -8.61 -14.71 3.50
CA LEU A 30 -9.06 -14.62 2.12
C LEU A 30 -7.85 -14.57 1.18
N VAL A 31 -7.77 -15.53 0.27
CA VAL A 31 -6.81 -15.53 -0.83
C VAL A 31 -7.56 -15.16 -2.10
N LEU A 32 -7.30 -13.96 -2.61
CA LEU A 32 -8.02 -13.37 -3.73
C LEU A 32 -7.23 -13.55 -5.01
N ASP A 33 -7.86 -14.19 -5.99
CA ASP A 33 -7.21 -14.51 -7.27
C ASP A 33 -6.93 -13.26 -8.12
N ALA A 34 -6.01 -13.42 -9.07
CA ALA A 34 -5.56 -12.34 -9.93
C ALA A 34 -6.67 -11.77 -10.84
N GLU A 35 -7.58 -12.61 -11.33
CA GLU A 35 -8.63 -12.17 -12.26
C GLU A 35 -9.69 -11.34 -11.54
N ALA A 36 -10.01 -11.70 -10.31
CA ALA A 36 -10.98 -11.03 -9.46
C ALA A 36 -10.48 -9.64 -9.02
N THR A 37 -9.18 -9.51 -8.70
CA THR A 37 -8.62 -8.23 -8.21
C THR A 37 -8.10 -7.31 -9.31
N THR A 38 -8.07 -7.74 -10.58
CA THR A 38 -7.48 -6.93 -11.68
C THR A 38 -8.13 -5.56 -11.80
N ALA A 39 -9.44 -5.45 -11.58
CA ALA A 39 -10.19 -4.20 -11.66
C ALA A 39 -10.11 -3.33 -10.40
N GLY A 40 -9.52 -3.85 -9.32
CA GLY A 40 -9.45 -3.20 -8.01
C GLY A 40 -10.06 -4.06 -6.91
N LEU A 41 -9.80 -3.67 -5.67
CA LEU A 41 -10.28 -4.32 -4.46
C LEU A 41 -10.86 -3.26 -3.50
N HIS A 42 -12.09 -3.45 -3.07
CA HIS A 42 -12.76 -2.60 -2.11
C HIS A 42 -13.11 -3.43 -0.87
N LEU A 43 -12.51 -3.08 0.27
CA LEU A 43 -12.75 -3.71 1.56
C LEU A 43 -13.59 -2.76 2.41
N ARG A 44 -14.78 -3.19 2.84
CA ARG A 44 -15.68 -2.36 3.66
C ARG A 44 -16.17 -3.11 4.89
N ASN A 45 -16.06 -2.50 6.06
CA ASN A 45 -16.50 -3.11 7.32
C ASN A 45 -15.86 -4.49 7.58
N VAL A 46 -14.60 -4.69 7.15
CA VAL A 46 -13.89 -5.95 7.32
C VAL A 46 -13.15 -5.94 8.65
N ALA A 47 -13.27 -7.01 9.45
CA ALA A 47 -12.65 -7.07 10.77
C ALA A 47 -11.92 -8.39 11.06
N ARG A 48 -10.71 -8.33 11.64
CA ARG A 48 -9.92 -9.53 12.02
C ARG A 48 -9.70 -10.48 10.84
N CYS A 49 -9.18 -9.94 9.74
CA CYS A 49 -8.99 -10.70 8.50
C CYS A 49 -7.55 -10.61 7.97
N ASP A 50 -7.07 -11.71 7.39
CA ASP A 50 -5.86 -11.76 6.57
C ASP A 50 -6.26 -11.85 5.10
N ILE A 51 -5.86 -10.86 4.29
CA ILE A 51 -6.23 -10.76 2.88
C ILE A 51 -4.96 -10.82 2.03
N GLU A 52 -4.88 -11.78 1.12
CA GLU A 52 -3.75 -12.01 0.25
C GLU A 52 -4.19 -11.91 -1.22
N CYS A 53 -3.69 -10.90 -1.93
CA CYS A 53 -3.92 -10.74 -3.36
C CYS A 53 -2.80 -11.43 -4.13
N VAL A 54 -3.06 -12.63 -4.68
CA VAL A 54 -2.05 -13.42 -5.39
C VAL A 54 -1.77 -12.93 -6.82
N GLY A 55 -2.55 -11.94 -7.29
CA GLY A 55 -2.34 -11.32 -8.59
C GLY A 55 -1.09 -10.44 -8.66
N ARG A 56 -0.46 -10.40 -9.84
CA ARG A 56 0.72 -9.55 -10.10
C ARG A 56 0.44 -8.05 -9.91
N ARG A 57 -0.79 -7.60 -10.14
CA ARG A 57 -1.19 -6.20 -10.00
C ARG A 57 -2.66 -6.07 -9.67
N VAL A 58 -2.99 -5.08 -8.86
CA VAL A 58 -4.34 -4.61 -8.56
C VAL A 58 -4.48 -3.20 -9.10
N ALA A 59 -5.61 -2.83 -9.70
CA ALA A 59 -5.77 -1.46 -10.22
C ALA A 59 -5.70 -0.42 -9.10
N GLN A 60 -6.48 -0.65 -8.03
CA GLN A 60 -6.57 0.19 -6.84
C GLN A 60 -7.01 -0.67 -5.65
N ILE A 61 -6.62 -0.30 -4.44
CA ILE A 61 -7.13 -0.92 -3.21
C ILE A 61 -7.76 0.18 -2.37
N THR A 62 -9.01 -0.01 -1.96
CA THR A 62 -9.71 0.91 -1.05
C THR A 62 -10.15 0.15 0.18
N MET A 63 -9.81 0.65 1.36
CA MET A 63 -10.21 0.12 2.66
C MET A 63 -11.03 1.19 3.38
N GLU A 64 -12.25 0.84 3.77
CA GLU A 64 -13.14 1.73 4.51
C GLU A 64 -13.67 1.02 5.75
N ASN A 65 -13.52 1.65 6.92
CA ASN A 65 -14.07 1.15 8.18
C ASN A 65 -13.63 -0.29 8.52
N CYS A 66 -12.34 -0.58 8.34
CA CYS A 66 -11.76 -1.90 8.61
C CYS A 66 -10.96 -1.90 9.92
N GLU A 67 -10.97 -3.03 10.64
CA GLU A 67 -10.30 -3.17 11.94
C GLU A 67 -9.52 -4.49 12.05
N ASP A 68 -8.28 -4.50 12.54
CA ASP A 68 -7.46 -5.73 12.64
C ASP A 68 -7.31 -6.45 11.28
N VAL A 69 -6.94 -5.73 10.23
CA VAL A 69 -6.83 -6.31 8.88
C VAL A 69 -5.40 -6.26 8.39
N ARG A 70 -4.91 -7.41 7.92
CA ARG A 70 -3.67 -7.49 7.14
C ARG A 70 -3.99 -7.63 5.66
N VAL A 71 -3.37 -6.81 4.82
CA VAL A 71 -3.45 -6.92 3.36
C VAL A 71 -2.06 -7.09 2.77
N VAL A 72 -1.87 -8.18 2.03
CA VAL A 72 -0.66 -8.46 1.25
C VAL A 72 -0.99 -8.42 -0.23
N PHE A 73 -0.22 -7.68 -1.02
CA PHE A 73 -0.40 -7.57 -2.47
C PHE A 73 0.93 -7.40 -3.20
N VAL A 74 0.99 -7.67 -4.51
CA VAL A 74 2.23 -7.50 -5.27
C VAL A 74 2.43 -6.03 -5.65
N SER A 75 1.57 -5.50 -6.52
CA SER A 75 1.66 -4.12 -6.99
C SER A 75 0.28 -3.49 -7.10
N VAL A 76 0.21 -2.17 -6.96
CA VAL A 76 -0.96 -1.36 -7.25
C VAL A 76 -0.64 -0.35 -8.35
N VAL A 77 -1.54 -0.23 -9.33
CA VAL A 77 -1.36 0.65 -10.48
C VAL A 77 -1.65 2.11 -10.14
N ALA A 78 -2.77 2.37 -9.46
CA ALA A 78 -3.22 3.72 -9.13
C ALA A 78 -2.78 4.10 -7.71
N ALA A 79 -3.52 3.66 -6.69
CA ALA A 79 -3.26 4.00 -5.30
C ALA A 79 -3.90 2.99 -4.34
N VAL A 80 -3.43 3.05 -3.09
CA VAL A 80 -4.09 2.43 -1.93
C VAL A 80 -4.70 3.53 -1.08
N ASP A 81 -5.99 3.43 -0.79
CA ASP A 81 -6.72 4.36 0.07
C ASP A 81 -7.19 3.65 1.34
N VAL A 82 -6.79 4.16 2.50
CA VAL A 82 -7.15 3.65 3.83
C VAL A 82 -7.92 4.72 4.56
N MET A 83 -9.21 4.50 4.80
CA MET A 83 -10.11 5.49 5.38
C MET A 83 -10.83 4.91 6.60
N ARG A 84 -10.80 5.65 7.72
CA ARG A 84 -11.51 5.27 8.95
C ARG A 84 -11.15 3.85 9.44
N CYS A 85 -9.89 3.45 9.31
CA CYS A 85 -9.42 2.10 9.67
C CYS A 85 -8.61 2.12 10.96
N CYS A 86 -8.56 0.98 11.65
CA CYS A 86 -7.82 0.82 12.90
C CYS A 86 -7.03 -0.50 12.89
N ARG A 87 -5.77 -0.51 13.34
CA ARG A 87 -4.94 -1.74 13.42
C ARG A 87 -4.84 -2.45 12.06
N VAL A 88 -4.48 -1.72 11.02
CA VAL A 88 -4.33 -2.25 9.66
C VAL A 88 -2.85 -2.36 9.28
N GLN A 89 -2.48 -3.50 8.71
CA GLN A 89 -1.15 -3.74 8.17
C GLN A 89 -1.22 -3.91 6.65
N LEU A 90 -0.48 -3.06 5.92
CA LEU A 90 -0.28 -3.16 4.48
C LEU A 90 1.12 -3.69 4.19
N THR A 91 1.24 -4.66 3.30
CA THR A 91 2.53 -5.16 2.82
C THR A 91 2.48 -5.40 1.33
N TYR A 92 3.47 -4.87 0.61
CA TYR A 92 3.63 -5.18 -0.80
C TYR A 92 5.07 -5.47 -1.17
N THR A 93 5.27 -6.18 -2.27
CA THR A 93 6.60 -6.63 -2.73
C THR A 93 7.04 -5.99 -4.04
N GLY A 94 6.09 -5.53 -4.85
CA GLY A 94 6.32 -4.84 -6.11
C GLY A 94 6.25 -3.32 -5.93
N THR A 95 5.34 -2.67 -6.66
CA THR A 95 5.26 -1.19 -6.74
C THR A 95 3.93 -0.67 -6.20
N CYS A 96 3.98 0.42 -5.44
CA CYS A 96 2.79 1.18 -5.04
C CYS A 96 3.14 2.68 -5.10
N GLY A 97 2.51 3.43 -6.00
CA GLY A 97 2.87 4.83 -6.20
C GLY A 97 2.42 5.74 -5.05
N THR A 98 1.16 5.60 -4.62
CA THR A 98 0.59 6.45 -3.56
C THR A 98 -0.25 5.62 -2.60
N ILE A 99 -0.07 5.87 -1.32
CA ILE A 99 -0.85 5.33 -0.21
C ILE A 99 -1.45 6.52 0.53
N THR A 100 -2.77 6.62 0.56
CA THR A 100 -3.49 7.67 1.27
C THR A 100 -4.10 7.09 2.54
N ILE A 101 -3.88 7.72 3.68
CA ILE A 101 -4.38 7.28 4.99
C ILE A 101 -5.14 8.44 5.62
N ASP A 102 -6.43 8.25 5.85
CA ASP A 102 -7.32 9.29 6.36
C ASP A 102 -8.16 8.79 7.54
N GLY A 103 -8.21 9.57 8.63
CA GLY A 103 -9.07 9.30 9.79
C GLY A 103 -8.79 7.95 10.44
N SER A 104 -7.55 7.47 10.44
CA SER A 104 -7.19 6.09 10.77
C SER A 104 -6.15 6.01 11.89
N SER A 105 -6.07 4.89 12.60
CA SER A 105 -5.10 4.70 13.69
C SER A 105 -4.42 3.34 13.67
N HIS A 106 -3.21 3.26 14.23
CA HIS A 106 -2.43 2.02 14.32
C HIS A 106 -2.22 1.37 12.94
N ILE A 107 -1.65 2.13 12.01
CA ILE A 107 -1.44 1.68 10.63
C ILE A 107 0.02 1.31 10.45
N ALA A 108 0.28 0.13 9.92
CA ALA A 108 1.61 -0.30 9.54
C ALA A 108 1.72 -0.45 8.02
N VAL A 109 2.71 0.17 7.41
CA VAL A 109 2.98 0.07 5.98
C VAL A 109 4.38 -0.49 5.77
N HIS A 110 4.46 -1.68 5.17
CA HIS A 110 5.72 -2.32 4.82
C HIS A 110 6.04 -2.07 3.34
N ILE A 111 7.07 -1.26 3.11
CA ILE A 111 7.51 -0.78 1.80
C ILE A 111 8.78 -1.53 1.36
N PRO A 112 8.86 -2.10 0.16
CA PRO A 112 10.11 -2.65 -0.35
C PRO A 112 11.16 -1.56 -0.46
N ALA A 113 12.37 -1.83 0.05
CA ALA A 113 13.51 -0.90 -0.05
C ALA A 113 13.79 -0.49 -1.52
N ALA A 114 13.54 -1.40 -2.48
CA ALA A 114 13.69 -1.14 -3.91
C ALA A 114 12.75 -0.05 -4.47
N THR A 115 11.63 0.23 -3.80
CA THR A 115 10.60 1.17 -4.27
C THR A 115 10.30 2.30 -3.28
N VAL A 116 11.08 2.41 -2.21
CA VAL A 116 10.90 3.42 -1.15
C VAL A 116 10.87 4.84 -1.72
N HIS A 117 11.78 5.17 -2.62
CA HIS A 117 11.92 6.52 -3.20
C HIS A 117 10.80 6.91 -4.18
N SER A 118 10.05 5.93 -4.70
CA SER A 118 8.95 6.16 -5.65
C SER A 118 7.56 6.04 -5.01
N THR A 119 7.51 5.70 -3.72
CA THR A 119 6.26 5.57 -2.97
C THR A 119 5.97 6.87 -2.22
N TRP A 120 4.72 7.30 -2.26
CA TRP A 120 4.22 8.43 -1.49
C TRP A 120 3.24 7.94 -0.44
N VAL A 121 3.39 8.36 0.82
CA VAL A 121 2.38 8.10 1.86
C VAL A 121 1.78 9.44 2.30
N VAL A 122 0.50 9.66 2.04
CA VAL A 122 -0.21 10.90 2.35
C VAL A 122 -1.17 10.65 3.51
N CYS A 123 -1.06 11.43 4.58
CA CYS A 123 -1.76 11.21 5.84
C CYS A 123 -2.56 12.44 6.26
N THR A 124 -3.81 12.23 6.66
CA THR A 124 -4.69 13.24 7.26
C THR A 124 -5.48 12.64 8.42
N ARG A 125 -5.49 13.27 9.60
CA ARG A 125 -6.18 12.73 10.80
C ARG A 125 -5.75 11.29 11.13
N VAL A 126 -4.45 11.06 11.27
CA VAL A 126 -3.86 9.73 11.50
C VAL A 126 -3.17 9.68 12.87
N SER A 127 -3.23 8.55 13.57
CA SER A 127 -2.42 8.31 14.77
C SER A 127 -1.72 6.95 14.73
N HIS A 128 -0.53 6.85 15.31
CA HIS A 128 0.26 5.62 15.36
C HIS A 128 0.49 4.99 13.98
N LEU A 129 1.11 5.73 13.07
CA LEU A 129 1.55 5.21 11.78
C LEU A 129 3.00 4.73 11.89
N SER A 130 3.27 3.51 11.47
CA SER A 130 4.63 2.98 11.31
C SER A 130 4.88 2.65 9.83
N VAL A 131 5.94 3.23 9.27
CA VAL A 131 6.43 2.88 7.93
C VAL A 131 7.72 2.10 8.08
N LEU A 132 7.74 0.88 7.57
CA LEU A 132 8.89 -0.03 7.67
C LEU A 132 9.40 -0.36 6.28
N THR A 133 10.69 -0.16 6.03
CA THR A 133 11.32 -0.67 4.82
C THR A 133 11.84 -2.09 5.02
N HIS A 134 11.71 -2.92 3.98
CA HIS A 134 12.19 -4.29 4.01
C HIS A 134 12.97 -4.64 2.74
N ASN A 135 14.02 -5.43 2.91
CA ASN A 135 14.79 -5.98 1.81
C ASN A 135 14.09 -7.23 1.29
N HIS A 136 13.85 -7.29 -0.02
CA HIS A 136 13.39 -8.51 -0.65
C HIS A 136 14.60 -9.44 -0.81
N GLU A 137 14.70 -10.48 0.01
CA GLU A 137 15.66 -11.56 -0.24
C GLU A 137 15.26 -12.27 -1.54
N HIS A 138 16.01 -12.01 -2.61
CA HIS A 138 15.90 -12.76 -3.85
C HIS A 138 16.50 -14.14 -3.60
N ASN A 139 15.68 -15.11 -3.19
CA ASN A 139 16.10 -16.51 -3.09
C ASN A 139 16.22 -17.11 -4.50
N ASP A 140 17.26 -16.71 -5.23
CA ASP A 140 17.60 -17.30 -6.52
C ASP A 140 18.71 -18.33 -6.30
N LYS A 141 18.35 -19.61 -6.41
CA LYS A 141 19.32 -20.70 -6.45
C LYS A 141 19.96 -20.70 -7.84
N GLY A 142 21.22 -20.27 -7.93
CA GLY A 142 22.02 -20.45 -9.14
C GLY A 142 23.44 -19.91 -9.01
N ASP A 143 24.40 -20.79 -8.71
CA ASP A 143 25.84 -20.56 -8.89
C ASP A 143 26.17 -20.03 -10.29
N VAL A 144 27.05 -19.01 -10.40
CA VAL A 144 28.38 -19.08 -11.04
C VAL A 144 29.17 -17.80 -10.70
N SER A 145 30.37 -18.01 -10.20
CA SER A 145 31.45 -17.07 -9.85
C SER A 145 31.97 -16.19 -11.00
N SER A 146 32.27 -14.91 -10.73
CA SER A 146 33.64 -14.33 -10.72
C SER A 146 33.66 -12.78 -10.65
N PRO A 147 34.77 -12.16 -10.18
CA PRO A 147 34.76 -10.94 -9.37
C PRO A 147 35.28 -9.70 -10.11
N SER A 148 34.93 -8.50 -9.64
CA SER A 148 35.72 -7.26 -9.75
C SER A 148 35.18 -6.20 -8.79
N ALA A 149 36.09 -5.67 -7.98
CA ALA A 149 35.84 -4.82 -6.82
C ALA A 149 35.41 -3.39 -7.14
N VAL A 150 34.56 -2.81 -6.28
CA VAL A 150 34.79 -1.48 -5.66
C VAL A 150 34.21 -1.52 -4.24
N CYS A 151 35.09 -1.45 -3.23
CA CYS A 151 34.69 -1.20 -1.85
C CYS A 151 34.07 0.20 -1.74
N SER A 152 32.82 0.27 -1.30
CA SER A 152 32.36 1.38 -0.47
C SER A 152 31.77 0.76 0.80
N HIS A 153 32.57 0.74 1.86
CA HIS A 153 32.06 0.48 3.20
C HIS A 153 31.07 1.58 3.54
N ARG A 154 29.77 1.29 3.46
CA ARG A 154 28.75 2.01 4.22
C ARG A 154 28.39 1.09 5.37
N LEU A 155 28.77 1.52 6.57
CA LEU A 155 28.47 0.82 7.82
C LEU A 155 26.98 0.50 7.90
N GLU A 156 26.70 -0.67 8.48
CA GLU A 156 25.41 -1.14 8.96
C GLU A 156 24.56 0.00 9.55
N SER A 157 23.33 0.18 9.07
CA SER A 157 22.36 1.08 9.70
C SER A 157 21.18 0.29 10.26
N THR A 158 20.97 0.52 11.55
CA THR A 158 19.85 0.15 12.45
C THR A 158 18.47 0.63 11.91
N PRO A 159 17.35 0.20 12.52
CA PRO A 159 16.18 -0.23 11.78
C PRO A 159 15.56 0.89 10.94
N ASP A 160 15.26 0.48 9.73
CA ASP A 160 14.62 1.18 8.62
C ASP A 160 13.12 1.48 8.93
N THR A 161 12.82 1.97 10.14
CA THR A 161 11.47 2.17 10.67
C THR A 161 11.27 3.63 11.04
N LEU A 162 10.24 4.23 10.45
CA LEU A 162 9.80 5.58 10.72
C LEU A 162 8.45 5.53 11.42
N GLU A 163 8.36 6.14 12.60
CA GLU A 163 7.13 6.20 13.37
C GLU A 163 6.58 7.63 13.41
N LEU A 164 5.27 7.74 13.21
CA LEU A 164 4.51 8.96 13.31
C LEU A 164 3.42 8.77 14.37
N GLU A 165 3.55 9.51 15.47
CA GLU A 165 2.67 9.39 16.62
C GLU A 165 1.25 9.92 16.34
N SER A 166 1.13 11.15 15.83
CA SER A 166 -0.17 11.67 15.41
C SER A 166 -0.11 12.81 14.37
N VAL A 167 -1.22 12.96 13.64
CA VAL A 167 -1.52 14.02 12.68
C VAL A 167 -2.87 14.62 13.05
N ASP A 168 -2.83 15.85 13.55
CA ASP A 168 -4.02 16.57 14.01
C ASP A 168 -5.01 16.91 12.88
N GLU A 169 -6.23 17.27 13.27
CA GLU A 169 -7.23 17.78 12.35
C GLU A 169 -6.74 19.06 11.64
N GLY A 170 -6.87 19.07 10.31
CA GLY A 170 -6.44 20.20 9.47
C GLY A 170 -4.95 20.19 9.08
N SER A 171 -4.20 19.17 9.49
CA SER A 171 -2.82 18.94 9.07
C SER A 171 -2.73 17.83 8.03
N THR A 172 -1.78 17.96 7.10
CA THR A 172 -1.44 16.91 6.14
C THR A 172 0.05 16.62 6.22
N ILE A 173 0.38 15.35 6.40
CA ILE A 173 1.76 14.86 6.37
C ILE A 173 1.94 13.97 5.15
N THR A 174 3.00 14.23 4.41
CA THR A 174 3.38 13.46 3.24
C THR A 174 4.75 12.85 3.50
N TRP A 175 4.88 11.54 3.35
CA TRP A 175 6.17 10.88 3.31
C TRP A 175 6.61 10.68 1.86
N GLN A 176 7.85 11.07 1.57
CA GLN A 176 8.51 10.86 0.29
C GLN A 176 10.04 10.82 0.53
N ASP A 177 10.75 9.97 -0.22
CA ASP A 177 12.22 9.93 -0.20
C ASP A 177 12.79 9.75 1.22
N SER A 178 12.15 8.85 1.99
CA SER A 178 12.50 8.54 3.38
C SER A 178 12.36 9.71 4.37
N ALA A 179 11.61 10.76 4.02
CA ALA A 179 11.36 11.90 4.89
C ALA A 179 9.87 12.29 4.93
N PHE A 180 9.42 12.80 6.08
CA PHE A 180 8.09 13.40 6.22
C PHE A 180 8.12 14.91 5.95
N ILE A 181 7.20 15.38 5.13
CA ILE A 181 6.92 16.78 4.82
C ILE A 181 5.54 17.10 5.40
N CYS A 182 5.48 18.04 6.34
CA CYS A 182 4.23 18.47 6.97
C CYS A 182 3.77 19.82 6.41
N THR A 183 2.48 19.95 6.09
CA THR A 183 1.85 21.22 5.72
C THR A 183 0.78 21.60 6.76
N ARG A 184 1.02 22.76 7.41
CA ARG A 184 0.36 23.37 8.59
C ARG A 184 0.76 22.84 9.98
N VAL A 185 0.79 23.79 10.94
CA VAL A 185 1.65 23.85 12.12
C VAL A 185 0.96 23.33 13.38
N GLN A 186 1.45 22.22 13.93
CA GLN A 186 1.86 22.14 15.33
C GLN A 186 2.96 21.08 15.43
N ARG A 187 4.10 21.43 16.04
CA ARG A 187 5.26 20.55 16.18
C ARG A 187 4.85 19.30 16.94
N GLN A 188 4.81 18.15 16.27
CA GLN A 188 4.96 16.85 16.91
C GLN A 188 6.17 16.14 16.34
N THR A 189 6.79 15.36 17.21
CA THR A 189 8.16 14.88 17.10
C THR A 189 8.21 13.74 16.09
N LEU A 190 8.84 13.98 14.94
CA LEU A 190 9.25 12.92 14.03
C LEU A 190 10.49 12.27 14.63
N PHE A 191 10.43 10.99 14.95
CA PHE A 191 11.59 10.22 15.39
C PHE A 191 12.01 9.25 14.27
N ALA A 192 13.29 9.29 13.92
CA ALA A 192 13.97 8.17 13.29
C ALA A 192 14.68 7.41 14.43
N LEU A 193 14.41 6.12 14.59
CA LEU A 193 15.04 5.26 15.60
C LEU A 193 16.27 4.54 15.04
#